data_AF-A0A3E0H6L8-F1
#
_entry.id   AF-A0A3E0H6L8-F1
#
_cell.length_a   1.000
_cell.length_b   1.000
_cell.length_c   1.000
_cell.angle_alpha   90.00
_cell.angle_beta   90.00
_cell.angle_gamma   90.00
#
_symmetry.space_group_name_H-M   'P 1'
#
loop_
_entity.id
_entity.type
_entity.pdbx_description
1 polymer ?
#
loop_
_entity_poly.entity_id
_entity_poly.type
_entity_poly.pdbx_seq_one_letter_code
_entity_poly.pdbx_strand_id
1 'polypeptide(L)' 'MQDLTFLTTEELAKKIRYSARYIRRHLVDYKLHEGVHYTRPFGGKKMLFIWERIQEEMNVDQMSIPLASGGICHG' A
#
# COMPACT_ATOMS: atom_id res chain seq x y z
N MET A 1 -12.59 -12.82 13.26
CA MET A 1 -11.15 -12.82 13.56
C MET A 1 -10.50 -11.99 12.46
N GLN A 2 -9.82 -10.90 12.80
CA GLN A 2 -9.07 -10.14 11.80
C GLN A 2 -7.71 -10.83 11.69
N ASP A 3 -7.57 -11.69 10.69
CA ASP A 3 -6.29 -12.30 10.36
C ASP A 3 -5.38 -11.20 9.80
N LEU A 4 -4.29 -10.89 10.50
CA LEU A 4 -3.25 -9.98 10.03
C LEU A 4 -2.26 -10.80 9.21
N THR A 5 -2.37 -10.70 7.88
CA THR A 5 -1.49 -11.42 6.97
C THR A 5 -0.18 -10.65 6.82
N PHE A 6 0.88 -11.16 7.44
CA PHE A 6 2.21 -10.61 7.27
C PHE A 6 2.85 -11.18 6.01
N LEU A 7 3.23 -10.29 5.09
CA LEU A 7 3.91 -10.62 3.85
C LEU A 7 5.31 -10.04 3.84
N THR A 8 6.27 -10.79 3.32
CA THR A 8 7.57 -10.23 2.97
C THR A 8 7.46 -9.32 1.74
N THR A 9 8.51 -8.53 1.48
CA THR A 9 8.55 -7.68 0.27
C THR A 9 8.32 -8.48 -1.02
N GLU A 10 8.85 -9.71 -1.10
CA GLU A 10 8.75 -10.55 -2.29
C GLU A 10 7.35 -11.15 -2.48
N GLU A 11 6.70 -11.53 -1.38
CA GLU A 11 5.33 -12.02 -1.42
C GLU A 11 4.35 -10.90 -1.75
N LEU A 12 4.54 -9.72 -1.15
CA LEU A 12 3.76 -8.53 -1.50
C LEU A 12 3.95 -8.19 -2.98
N ALA A 13 5.19 -8.16 -3.47
CA ALA A 13 5.52 -7.94 -4.89
C ALA A 13 4.72 -8.85 -5.83
N LYS A 14 4.68 -10.16 -5.53
CA LYS A 14 3.89 -11.12 -6.31
C LYS A 14 2.38 -10.84 -6.24
N LYS A 15 1.88 -10.46 -5.06
CA LYS A 15 0.45 -10.23 -4.82
C LYS A 15 -0.10 -9.00 -5.54
N ILE A 16 0.61 -7.87 -5.46
CA ILE A 16 0.23 -6.61 -6.14
C ILE A 16 0.86 -6.45 -7.53
N ARG A 17 1.60 -7.47 -8.00
CA ARG A 17 2.30 -7.51 -9.30
C ARG A 17 3.28 -6.35 -9.52
N TYR A 18 3.91 -5.86 -8.45
CA TYR A 18 5.00 -4.90 -8.51
C TYR A 18 6.35 -5.59 -8.31
N SER A 19 7.45 -4.93 -8.69
CA SER A 19 8.78 -5.41 -8.32
C SER A 19 9.10 -5.11 -6.85
N ALA A 20 9.80 -6.02 -6.17
CA ALA A 20 10.24 -5.81 -4.79
C ALA A 20 11.12 -4.56 -4.64
N ARG A 21 11.89 -4.23 -5.68
CA ARG A 21 12.67 -2.99 -5.77
C ARG A 21 11.78 -1.76 -5.76
N TYR A 22 10.69 -1.77 -6.53
CA TYR A 22 9.75 -0.67 -6.60
C TYR A 22 9.07 -0.44 -5.27
N ILE A 23 8.64 -1.52 -4.60
CA ILE A 23 8.02 -1.44 -3.28
C ILE A 23 8.95 -0.74 -2.28
N ARG A 24 10.21 -1.18 -2.18
CA ARG A 24 11.17 -0.63 -1.21
C ARG A 24 11.60 0.81 -1.50
N ARG A 25 11.69 1.20 -2.78
CA ARG A 25 12.22 2.51 -3.18
C ARG A 25 11.17 3.58 -3.41
N HIS A 26 9.92 3.18 -3.69
CA HIS A 26 8.87 4.12 -4.07
C HIS A 26 7.66 4.00 -3.15
N LEU A 27 7.11 2.79 -2.97
CA LEU A 27 5.89 2.64 -2.15
C LEU A 27 6.15 2.91 -0.66
N VAL A 28 7.30 2.52 -0.14
CA VAL A 28 7.71 2.82 1.25
C VAL A 28 7.79 4.33 1.51
N ASP A 29 8.36 5.10 0.59
CA ASP A 29 8.51 6.55 0.78
C ASP A 29 7.22 7.33 0.45
N TYR A 30 6.33 6.74 -0.36
CA TYR A 30 5.14 7.44 -0.88
C TYR A 30 3.86 7.16 -0.08
N LYS A 31 3.55 5.89 0.21
CA LYS A 31 2.26 5.48 0.80
C LYS A 31 2.38 4.58 2.02
N LEU A 32 3.47 3.80 2.15
CA LEU A 32 3.59 2.80 3.21
C LEU A 32 4.35 3.34 4.43
N HIS A 33 3.59 3.70 5.46
CA HIS A 33 4.13 4.19 6.73
C HIS A 33 4.55 3.06 7.69
N GLU A 34 5.67 3.25 8.39
CA GLU A 34 6.14 2.34 9.44
C GLU A 34 5.17 2.28 10.63
N GLY A 35 4.96 1.10 11.18
CA GLY A 35 4.00 0.86 12.27
C GLY A 35 2.54 0.72 11.81
N VAL A 36 2.21 1.16 10.60
CA VAL A 36 0.87 1.00 10.01
C VAL A 36 0.87 -0.06 8.91
N HIS A 37 1.71 0.12 7.89
CA HIS A 37 1.72 -0.71 6.68
C HIS A 37 2.81 -1.77 6.69
N TYR A 38 3.92 -1.46 7.34
CA TYR A 38 5.01 -2.39 7.53
C TYR A 38 5.60 -2.24 8.92
N THR A 39 6.21 -3.32 9.38
CA THR A 39 6.98 -3.37 10.62
C THR A 39 8.35 -3.98 10.35
N ARG A 40 9.34 -3.56 11.14
CA ARG A 40 10.70 -4.09 11.14
C ARG A 40 10.93 -4.84 12.45
N PRO A 41 10.48 -6.11 12.55
CA PRO A 41 10.61 -6.86 13.78
C PRO A 41 12.08 -7.23 14.04
N PHE A 42 12.45 -7.30 15.32
CA PHE A 42 13.75 -7.77 15.83
C PHE A 42 14.99 -6.99 15.36
N GLY A 43 14.87 -5.68 15.10
CA GLY A 43 16.02 -4.83 14.70
C GLY A 43 16.69 -5.28 13.40
N GLY A 44 16.05 -6.19 12.65
CA GLY A 44 16.59 -6.76 11.44
C GLY A 44 16.35 -5.88 10.23
N LYS A 45 17.11 -6.13 9.15
CA LYS A 45 16.93 -5.47 7.85
C LYS A 45 15.67 -5.96 7.09
N LYS A 46 14.92 -6.91 7.66
CA LYS A 46 13.76 -7.53 7.01
C LYS A 46 12.50 -6.73 7.33
N MET A 47 11.79 -6.33 6.29
CA MET A 47 10.51 -5.62 6.39
C MET A 47 9.38 -6.62 6.21
N LEU A 48 8.43 -6.63 7.15
CA LEU A 48 7.16 -7.35 7.04
C LEU A 48 6.05 -6.35 6.79
N PHE A 49 5.20 -6.64 5.83
CA PHE A 49 4.08 -5.81 5.40
C PHE A 49 2.77 -6.43 5.85
N ILE A 50 1.81 -5.60 6.29
CA ILE A 50 0.47 -6.03 6.69
C ILE A 50 -0.44 -5.89 5.47
N TRP A 51 -0.89 -7.01 4.91
CA TRP A 51 -1.68 -7.01 3.68
C TRP A 51 -2.97 -6.20 3.82
N GLU A 52 -3.67 -6.33 4.94
CA GLU A 52 -4.99 -5.76 5.17
C GLU A 52 -4.92 -4.22 5.10
N ARG A 53 -3.90 -3.62 5.71
CA ARG A 53 -3.68 -2.16 5.70
C ARG A 53 -3.32 -1.65 4.32
N ILE A 54 -2.51 -2.41 3.59
CA ILE A 54 -2.15 -2.06 2.20
C ILE A 54 -3.38 -2.15 1.29
N GLN A 55 -4.20 -3.17 1.48
CA GLN A 55 -5.43 -3.35 0.72
C GLN A 55 -6.44 -2.21 1.00
N GLU A 56 -6.55 -1.77 2.26
CA GLU A 56 -7.36 -0.60 2.64
C GLU A 56 -6.89 0.67 1.92
N GLU A 57 -5.59 0.98 1.95
CA GLU A 57 -5.03 2.13 1.23
C GLU A 57 -5.24 2.05 -0.29
N MET A 58 -5.10 0.85 -0.87
CA MET A 58 -5.38 0.65 -2.29
C MET A 58 -6.84 0.93 -2.64
N ASN A 59 -7.78 0.53 -1.78
CA ASN A 59 -9.20 0.81 -1.98
C ASN A 59 -9.52 2.31 -1.83
N VAL A 60 -8.90 3.00 -0.88
CA VAL A 60 -9.07 4.45 -0.71
C VAL A 60 -8.58 5.21 -1.95
N ASP A 61 -7.44 4.81 -2.53
CA ASP A 61 -6.91 5.43 -3.75
C ASP A 61 -7.83 5.21 -4.96
N GLN A 62 -8.47 4.04 -5.06
CA GLN A 62 -9.48 3.77 -6.09
C GLN A 62 -10.79 4.54 -5.85
N MET A 63 -11.13 4.79 -4.59
CA MET A 63 -12.33 5.55 -4.20
C MET A 63 -12.12 7.07 -4.33
N SER A 64 -10.87 7.53 -4.54
CA SER A 64 -10.52 8.92 -4.82
C SER A 64 -10.62 9.31 -6.31
N ILE A 65 -11.52 8.67 -7.06
CA ILE A 65 -12.07 9.31 -8.27
C ILE A 65 -13.18 10.26 -7.79
N PRO A 66 -12.94 11.58 -7.67
CA PRO A 66 -14.07 12.50 -7.62
C PRO A 66 -14.86 12.30 -8.91
N LEU A 67 -16.05 11.70 -8.80
CA LEU A 67 -17.03 11.58 -9.87
C LEU A 67 -17.13 12.94 -10.59
N ALA A 68 -16.86 13.02 -11.89
CA ALA A 68 -17.93 12.99 -12.89
C ALA A 68 -19.24 13.70 -12.43
N SER A 69 -19.13 14.94 -11.94
CA SER A 69 -20.25 15.78 -11.52
C SER A 69 -20.02 17.28 -11.80
N GLY A 70 -19.94 17.62 -13.09
CA GLY A 70 -20.40 18.93 -13.59
C GLY A 70 -19.41 20.11 -13.48
N GLY A 71 -18.50 20.20 -14.44
CA GLY A 71 -17.94 21.50 -14.82
C GLY A 71 -18.97 22.25 -15.67
N ILE A 72 -19.49 23.39 -15.17
CA ILE A 72 -20.32 24.31 -15.95
C ILE A 72 -19.40 25.09 -16.89
N CYS A 73 -19.64 24.97 -18.20
CA CYS A 73 -19.03 25.83 -19.21
C CYS A 73 -19.72 27.20 -19.17
N HIS A 74 -18.98 28.26 -18.82
CA HIS A 74 -19.36 29.61 -19.21
C HIS A 74 -18.61 29.98 -20.49
N GLY A 75 -19.38 30.30 -21.53
CA GLY A 75 -18.88 30.86 -22.78
C GLY A 75 -18.56 32.35 -22.68
#